data_AF-X0UBQ9-F1
#
_entry.id   AF-X0UBQ9-F1
#
_cell.length_a   1.000
_cell.length_b   1.000
_cell.length_c   1.000
_cell.angle_alpha   90.00
_cell.angle_beta   90.00
_cell.angle_gamma   90.00
#
_symmetry.space_group_name_H-M   'P 1'
#
loop_
_entity.id
_entity.type
_entity.pdbx_description
1 polymer ?
#
loop_
_entity_poly.entity_id
_entity_poly.type
_entity_poly.pdbx_seq_one_letter_code
_entity_poly.pdbx_strand_id
1 'polypeptide(L)'
;DVFRDVDYRDIVVLMRSLAKKANDYVEVFRLAGVPVSCQATAGYFQATEISDVLCLLKVLDNPQRDIELAAVLRSPFFKVSDSELAKIKIHDRASHEHGNFYDCMLRYSSSGADKKLAGKLEAIDEKIMQWRSIGRRGNIADVLWQVYRETGYLSFVSALPNGQARRANLLKLHDRAIQFEGFASSAGIPSLTRFVEFIEKLQETGQDWAPAEPQASAGNSVRILSVHKSKGLEFPVVFLAELDSSFNKKDIHADILTDTDYTLGLQVI
;
A
#
# COMPACT_ATOMS: atom_id res chain seq x y z
N ASP A 1 7.31 24.51 -41.66
CA ASP A 1 7.10 23.96 -40.31
C ASP A 1 7.96 24.65 -39.30
N VAL A 2 7.36 25.15 -38.21
CA VAL A 2 8.08 25.78 -37.11
C VAL A 2 8.39 24.67 -36.11
N PHE A 3 9.66 24.27 -36.01
CA PHE A 3 10.11 23.36 -34.97
C PHE A 3 10.08 24.09 -33.62
N ARG A 4 9.67 23.38 -32.57
CA ARG A 4 9.72 23.84 -31.18
C ARG A 4 10.64 22.92 -30.38
N ASP A 5 11.16 23.43 -29.28
CA ASP A 5 11.95 22.63 -28.34
C ASP A 5 11.11 21.50 -27.74
N VAL A 6 11.79 20.39 -27.42
CA VAL A 6 11.19 19.19 -26.84
C VAL A 6 10.89 19.43 -25.36
N ASP A 7 9.65 19.18 -24.97
CA ASP A 7 9.20 19.20 -23.59
C ASP A 7 9.10 17.76 -23.05
N TYR A 8 9.15 17.58 -21.73
CA TYR A 8 8.97 16.26 -21.11
C TYR A 8 7.65 15.58 -21.51
N ARG A 9 6.58 16.36 -21.73
CA ARG A 9 5.27 15.84 -22.18
C ARG A 9 5.32 15.17 -23.56
N ASP A 10 6.33 15.46 -24.37
CA ASP A 10 6.49 14.92 -25.72
C ASP A 10 7.18 13.55 -25.73
N ILE A 11 7.73 13.15 -24.59
CA ILE A 11 8.51 11.94 -24.43
C ILE A 11 7.64 10.86 -23.78
N VAL A 12 7.58 9.70 -24.43
CA VAL A 12 6.97 8.49 -23.88
C VAL A 12 7.99 7.35 -23.82
N VAL A 13 7.93 6.57 -22.75
CA VAL A 13 8.61 5.27 -22.62
C VAL A 13 7.55 4.19 -22.71
N LEU A 14 7.65 3.34 -23.72
CA LEU A 14 6.78 2.20 -23.93
C LEU A 14 7.44 0.93 -23.42
N MET A 15 6.67 0.16 -22.64
CA MET A 15 7.08 -1.14 -22.14
C MET A 15 6.04 -2.19 -22.53
N ARG A 16 6.47 -3.45 -22.69
CA ARG A 16 5.49 -4.53 -22.92
C ARG A 16 4.62 -4.79 -21.69
N SER A 17 5.22 -4.83 -20.51
CA SER A 17 4.55 -5.01 -19.22
C SER A 17 5.08 -3.99 -18.21
N LEU A 18 4.17 -3.31 -17.51
CA LEU A 18 4.52 -2.32 -16.49
C LEU A 18 4.78 -2.95 -15.12
N ALA A 19 4.25 -4.15 -14.87
CA ALA A 19 4.12 -4.70 -13.51
C ALA A 19 5.45 -4.90 -12.77
N LYS A 20 6.54 -5.19 -13.48
CA LYS A 20 7.83 -5.54 -12.85
C LYS A 20 8.84 -4.41 -12.81
N LYS A 21 8.86 -3.56 -13.84
CA LYS A 21 9.98 -2.63 -14.09
C LYS A 21 9.57 -1.17 -14.11
N ALA A 22 8.28 -0.85 -14.22
CA ALA A 22 7.86 0.54 -14.31
C ALA A 22 8.26 1.35 -13.07
N ASN A 23 8.17 0.76 -11.87
CA ASN A 23 8.56 1.41 -10.62
C ASN A 23 10.07 1.71 -10.56
N ASP A 24 10.91 0.80 -11.07
CA ASP A 24 12.36 1.02 -11.16
C ASP A 24 12.66 2.23 -12.07
N TYR A 25 12.00 2.33 -13.22
CA TYR A 25 12.18 3.47 -14.14
C TYR A 25 11.69 4.78 -13.52
N VAL A 26 10.52 4.76 -12.85
CA VAL A 26 10.00 5.93 -12.13
C VAL A 26 11.00 6.43 -11.10
N GLU A 27 11.64 5.52 -10.36
CA GLU A 27 12.65 5.87 -9.37
C GLU A 27 13.91 6.46 -10.02
N VAL A 28 14.39 5.88 -11.12
CA VAL A 28 15.56 6.41 -11.86
C VAL A 28 15.28 7.80 -12.44
N PHE A 29 14.11 8.02 -13.07
CA PHE A 29 13.71 9.33 -13.56
C PHE A 29 13.66 10.36 -12.41
N ARG A 30 13.12 9.96 -11.26
CA ARG A 30 13.07 10.79 -10.06
C ARG A 30 14.47 11.17 -9.56
N LEU A 31 15.38 10.20 -9.45
CA LEU A 31 16.77 10.44 -9.05
C LEU A 31 17.50 11.37 -10.02
N ALA A 32 17.14 11.32 -11.31
CA ALA A 32 17.66 12.22 -12.33
C ALA A 32 16.97 13.59 -12.38
N GLY A 33 15.97 13.85 -11.52
CA GLY A 33 15.20 15.11 -11.53
C GLY A 33 14.24 15.27 -12.70
N VAL A 34 13.92 14.18 -13.40
CA VAL A 34 13.01 14.18 -14.56
C VAL A 34 11.58 13.92 -14.07
N PRO A 35 10.61 14.82 -14.36
CA PRO A 35 9.21 14.59 -14.02
C PRO A 35 8.67 13.42 -14.82
N VAL A 36 8.11 12.42 -14.13
CA VAL A 36 7.60 11.19 -14.75
C VAL A 36 6.19 10.90 -14.26
N SER A 37 5.32 10.51 -15.18
CA SER A 37 3.99 9.97 -14.91
C SER A 37 3.93 8.53 -15.41
N CYS A 38 3.51 7.61 -14.54
CA CYS A 38 3.33 6.22 -14.90
C CYS A 38 1.98 5.73 -14.39
N GLN A 39 1.17 5.20 -15.31
CA GLN A 39 -0.02 4.43 -14.95
C GLN A 39 0.36 3.00 -14.58
N ALA A 40 1.33 2.85 -13.66
CA ALA A 40 1.65 1.55 -13.09
C ALA A 40 0.40 1.00 -12.40
N THR A 41 0.09 -0.26 -12.65
CA THR A 41 -1.02 -0.96 -12.00
C THR A 41 -0.60 -1.66 -10.72
N ALA A 42 0.64 -1.44 -10.26
CA ALA A 42 1.27 -2.14 -9.15
C ALA A 42 2.18 -1.21 -8.35
N GLY A 43 2.42 -1.52 -7.08
CA GLY A 43 3.21 -0.70 -6.16
C GLY A 43 2.39 0.01 -5.08
N TYR A 44 1.05 -0.03 -5.14
CA TYR A 44 0.22 0.74 -4.21
C TYR A 44 0.27 0.15 -2.81
N PHE A 45 0.07 -1.16 -2.67
CA PHE A 45 0.12 -1.80 -1.35
C PHE A 45 1.53 -1.89 -0.74
N GLN A 46 2.57 -1.77 -1.56
CA GLN A 46 3.97 -1.73 -1.10
C GLN A 46 4.43 -0.32 -0.72
N ALA A 47 3.66 0.72 -1.05
CA ALA A 47 3.99 2.09 -0.66
C ALA A 47 4.00 2.20 0.88
N THR A 48 5.06 2.79 1.45
CA THR A 48 5.28 2.82 2.91
C THR A 48 4.08 3.38 3.66
N GLU A 49 3.50 4.48 3.17
CA GLU A 49 2.34 5.11 3.80
C GLU A 49 1.08 4.24 3.76
N ILE A 50 0.93 3.43 2.72
CA ILE A 50 -0.17 2.48 2.60
C ILE A 50 0.07 1.29 3.53
N SER A 51 1.28 0.74 3.54
CA SER A 51 1.64 -0.36 4.44
C SER A 51 1.43 0.00 5.92
N ASP A 52 1.84 1.20 6.35
CA ASP A 52 1.64 1.68 7.73
C ASP A 52 0.15 1.68 8.11
N VAL A 53 -0.70 2.23 7.24
CA VAL A 53 -2.14 2.31 7.47
C VAL A 53 -2.80 0.93 7.39
N LEU A 54 -2.40 0.06 6.48
CA LEU A 54 -2.90 -1.30 6.39
C LEU A 54 -2.54 -2.13 7.63
N CYS A 55 -1.30 -2.02 8.12
CA CYS A 55 -0.91 -2.63 9.40
C CYS A 55 -1.78 -2.10 10.55
N LEU A 56 -2.07 -0.80 10.59
CA LEU A 56 -2.97 -0.24 11.58
C LEU A 56 -4.39 -0.82 11.46
N LEU A 57 -4.97 -0.89 10.27
CA LEU A 57 -6.30 -1.48 10.08
C LEU A 57 -6.34 -2.95 10.54
N LYS A 58 -5.29 -3.72 10.26
CA LYS A 58 -5.14 -5.11 10.74
C LYS A 58 -5.06 -5.21 12.26
N VAL A 59 -4.37 -4.28 12.92
CA VAL A 59 -4.31 -4.18 14.40
C VAL A 59 -5.67 -3.75 14.98
N LEU A 60 -6.38 -2.84 14.33
CA LEU A 60 -7.73 -2.43 14.75
C LEU A 60 -8.74 -3.57 14.61
N ASP A 61 -8.60 -4.40 13.57
CA ASP A 61 -9.35 -5.64 13.45
C ASP A 61 -8.98 -6.61 14.59
N ASN A 62 -7.70 -6.99 14.66
CA ASN A 62 -7.16 -7.90 15.68
C ASN A 62 -5.77 -7.44 16.21
N PRO A 63 -5.69 -6.93 17.45
CA PRO A 63 -4.42 -6.51 18.07
C PRO A 63 -3.42 -7.64 18.31
N GLN A 64 -3.85 -8.90 18.31
CA GLN A 64 -2.99 -10.06 18.55
C GLN A 64 -2.11 -10.42 17.33
N ARG A 65 -2.12 -9.59 16.28
CA ARG A 65 -1.23 -9.71 15.12
C ARG A 65 0.13 -9.08 15.43
N ASP A 66 1.07 -9.90 15.89
CA ASP A 66 2.38 -9.45 16.40
C ASP A 66 3.18 -8.57 15.43
N ILE A 67 3.25 -8.96 14.15
CA ILE A 67 4.06 -8.26 13.14
C ILE A 67 3.45 -6.88 12.88
N GLU A 68 2.15 -6.83 12.64
CA GLU A 68 1.42 -5.59 12.36
C GLU A 68 1.40 -4.66 13.57
N LEU A 69 1.25 -5.19 14.78
CA LEU A 69 1.33 -4.41 16.01
C LEU A 69 2.71 -3.79 16.20
N ALA A 70 3.78 -4.57 16.04
CA ALA A 70 5.15 -4.06 16.12
C ALA A 70 5.42 -2.99 15.05
N ALA A 71 4.94 -3.19 13.82
CA ALA A 71 5.04 -2.21 12.74
C ALA A 71 4.32 -0.90 13.10
N VAL A 72 3.08 -0.98 13.60
CA VAL A 72 2.28 0.18 14.01
C VAL A 72 2.93 0.93 15.17
N LEU A 73 3.44 0.23 16.17
CA LEU A 73 4.16 0.84 17.29
C LEU A 73 5.41 1.59 16.82
N ARG A 74 6.19 1.00 15.91
CA ARG A 74 7.39 1.62 15.33
C ARG A 74 7.08 2.79 14.39
N SER A 75 5.92 2.76 13.75
CA SER A 75 5.52 3.73 12.72
C SER A 75 5.46 5.18 13.25
N PRO A 76 5.35 6.18 12.37
CA PRO A 76 5.17 7.57 12.75
C PRO A 76 3.93 7.85 13.62
N PHE A 77 2.96 6.93 13.70
CA PHE A 77 1.79 7.05 14.59
C PHE A 77 2.18 7.09 16.07
N PHE A 78 3.09 6.22 16.49
CA PHE A 78 3.41 6.01 17.92
C PHE A 78 4.90 6.11 18.26
N LYS A 79 5.79 5.98 17.27
CA LYS A 79 7.24 6.20 17.39
C LYS A 79 7.88 5.45 18.55
N VAL A 80 7.49 4.19 18.75
CA VAL A 80 8.15 3.28 19.69
C VAL A 80 9.45 2.80 19.07
N SER A 81 10.58 3.07 19.72
CA SER A 81 11.90 2.72 19.19
C SER A 81 12.18 1.21 19.29
N ASP A 82 13.14 0.73 18.52
CA ASP A 82 13.56 -0.69 18.55
C ASP A 82 14.02 -1.12 19.94
N SER A 83 14.71 -0.25 20.67
CA SER A 83 15.11 -0.49 22.05
C SER A 83 13.90 -0.58 22.99
N GLU A 84 12.87 0.24 22.77
CA GLU A 84 11.62 0.15 23.54
C GLU A 84 10.86 -1.15 23.22
N LEU A 85 10.75 -1.55 21.94
CA LEU A 85 10.16 -2.83 21.54
C LEU A 85 10.89 -4.04 22.17
N ALA A 86 12.22 -3.99 22.19
CA ALA A 86 13.03 -5.03 22.83
C ALA A 86 12.78 -5.09 24.35
N LYS A 87 12.67 -3.94 25.04
CA LYS A 87 12.34 -3.89 26.47
C LYS A 87 11.00 -4.57 26.77
N ILE A 88 9.98 -4.34 25.93
CA ILE A 88 8.66 -4.97 26.06
C ILE A 88 8.80 -6.50 26.01
N LYS A 89 9.52 -7.03 25.01
CA LYS A 89 9.64 -8.49 24.87
C LYS A 89 10.54 -9.14 25.92
N ILE A 90 11.57 -8.44 26.40
CA ILE A 90 12.46 -8.95 27.46
C ILE A 90 11.71 -9.06 28.79
N HIS A 91 10.87 -8.07 29.12
CA HIS A 91 10.07 -8.07 30.34
C HIS A 91 9.14 -9.29 30.41
N ASP A 92 8.51 -9.63 29.29
CA ASP A 92 7.64 -10.81 29.16
C ASP A 92 8.36 -12.16 29.39
N ARG A 93 9.59 -12.28 28.89
CA ARG A 93 10.41 -13.50 29.10
C ARG A 93 10.74 -13.74 30.57
N ALA A 94 10.86 -12.68 31.37
CA ALA A 94 11.10 -12.80 32.81
C ALA A 94 9.87 -13.35 33.56
N SER A 95 8.66 -13.09 33.04
CA SER A 95 7.40 -13.57 33.62
C SER A 95 7.06 -15.04 33.31
N HIS A 96 7.83 -15.77 32.50
CA HIS A 96 7.59 -17.18 32.11
C HIS A 96 6.23 -17.47 31.41
N GLU A 97 5.44 -16.45 31.14
CA GLU A 97 4.16 -16.55 30.44
C GLU A 97 4.36 -16.22 28.96
N HIS A 98 4.27 -17.23 28.07
CA HIS A 98 4.43 -17.03 26.62
C HIS A 98 3.16 -16.43 26.02
N GLY A 99 3.09 -15.10 25.99
CA GLY A 99 2.00 -14.35 25.34
C GLY A 99 2.33 -13.88 23.92
N ASN A 100 1.30 -13.50 23.17
CA ASN A 100 1.49 -12.74 21.93
C ASN A 100 2.07 -11.35 22.27
N PHE A 101 2.53 -10.60 21.28
CA PHE A 101 3.18 -9.30 21.51
C PHE A 101 2.25 -8.27 22.12
N TYR A 102 0.95 -8.36 21.86
CA TYR A 102 -0.06 -7.50 22.49
C TYR A 102 -0.16 -7.74 24.00
N ASP A 103 -0.16 -9.00 24.44
CA ASP A 103 -0.13 -9.35 25.87
C ASP A 103 1.15 -8.83 26.54
N CYS A 104 2.30 -8.93 25.85
CA CYS A 104 3.57 -8.37 26.32
C CYS A 104 3.46 -6.85 26.54
N MET A 105 2.82 -6.14 25.60
CA MET A 105 2.60 -4.71 25.67
C MET A 105 1.75 -4.32 26.88
N LEU A 106 0.64 -5.03 27.11
CA LEU A 106 -0.26 -4.79 28.24
C LEU A 106 0.46 -5.05 29.58
N ARG A 107 1.20 -6.16 29.70
CA ARG A 107 1.99 -6.47 30.90
C ARG A 107 3.05 -5.42 31.19
N TYR A 108 3.76 -4.96 30.16
CA TYR A 108 4.75 -3.89 30.30
C TYR A 108 4.09 -2.57 30.72
N SER A 109 2.91 -2.25 30.17
CA SER A 109 2.14 -1.09 30.58
C SER A 109 1.82 -1.13 32.09
N SER A 110 1.39 -2.29 32.61
CA SER A 110 1.04 -2.42 34.04
C SER A 110 2.25 -2.50 34.99
N SER A 111 3.32 -3.19 34.59
CA SER A 111 4.40 -3.61 35.52
C SER A 111 5.83 -3.35 35.00
N GLY A 112 5.96 -2.63 33.89
CA GLY A 112 7.24 -2.27 33.30
C GLY A 112 8.09 -1.39 34.23
N ALA A 113 9.40 -1.60 34.18
CA ALA A 113 10.38 -0.84 34.95
C ALA A 113 10.50 0.62 34.47
N ASP A 114 10.37 0.85 33.16
CA ASP A 114 10.42 2.19 32.56
C ASP A 114 9.01 2.81 32.57
N LYS A 115 8.73 3.64 33.58
CA LYS A 115 7.40 4.27 33.75
C LYS A 115 7.00 5.20 32.60
N LYS A 116 7.97 5.78 31.90
CA LYS A 116 7.67 6.64 30.74
C LYS A 116 7.20 5.79 29.56
N LEU A 117 7.88 4.67 29.29
CA LEU A 117 7.44 3.74 28.27
C LEU A 117 6.10 3.11 28.65
N ALA A 118 5.90 2.70 29.90
CA ALA A 118 4.65 2.15 30.39
C ALA A 118 3.45 3.08 30.13
N GLY A 119 3.53 4.35 30.57
CA GLY A 119 2.47 5.33 30.32
C GLY A 119 2.27 5.67 28.83
N LYS A 120 3.33 5.60 28.01
CA LYS A 120 3.22 5.72 26.56
C LYS A 120 2.42 4.56 25.96
N LEU A 121 2.66 3.32 26.40
CA LEU A 121 1.94 2.14 25.93
C LEU A 121 0.48 2.14 26.39
N GLU A 122 0.20 2.60 27.62
CA GLU A 122 -1.16 2.79 28.12
C GLU A 122 -1.96 3.74 27.22
N ALA A 123 -1.41 4.92 26.93
CA ALA A 123 -2.04 5.89 26.03
C ALA A 123 -2.23 5.34 24.60
N ILE A 124 -1.32 4.50 24.12
CA ILE A 124 -1.44 3.83 22.82
C ILE A 124 -2.59 2.82 22.83
N ASP A 125 -2.70 1.98 23.86
CA ASP A 125 -3.77 0.99 23.98
C ASP A 125 -5.14 1.65 24.06
N GLU A 126 -5.28 2.71 24.87
CA GLU A 126 -6.50 3.53 24.93
C GLU A 126 -6.89 4.06 23.54
N LYS A 127 -5.90 4.52 22.77
CA LYS A 127 -6.11 5.05 21.42
C LYS A 127 -6.58 3.97 20.45
N ILE A 128 -5.93 2.80 20.48
CA ILE A 128 -6.33 1.64 19.69
C ILE A 128 -7.75 1.25 20.06
N MET A 129 -8.09 1.13 21.34
CA MET A 129 -9.45 0.78 21.79
C MET A 129 -10.49 1.81 21.36
N GLN A 130 -10.16 3.09 21.41
CA GLN A 130 -11.01 4.17 20.89
C GLN A 130 -11.33 3.95 19.40
N TRP A 131 -10.31 3.80 18.55
CA TRP A 131 -10.47 3.59 17.11
C TRP A 131 -11.19 2.27 16.79
N ARG A 132 -10.91 1.20 17.55
CA ARG A 132 -11.64 -0.07 17.43
C ARG A 132 -13.12 0.09 17.75
N SER A 133 -13.47 0.87 18.76
CA SER A 133 -14.88 1.14 19.10
C SER A 133 -15.60 1.89 17.98
N ILE A 134 -14.92 2.80 17.28
CA ILE A 134 -15.47 3.53 16.13
C ILE A 134 -15.68 2.56 14.96
N GLY A 135 -14.66 1.75 14.63
CA GLY A 135 -14.75 0.77 13.54
C GLY A 135 -15.81 -0.31 13.74
N ARG A 136 -16.25 -0.56 14.99
CA ARG A 136 -17.39 -1.47 15.28
C ARG A 136 -18.76 -0.84 15.03
N ARG A 137 -18.86 0.50 15.10
CA ARG A 137 -20.14 1.24 15.09
C ARG A 137 -20.35 2.08 13.84
N GLY A 138 -19.29 2.32 13.06
CA GLY A 138 -19.29 3.26 11.97
C GLY A 138 -18.54 2.75 10.74
N ASN A 139 -18.36 3.68 9.81
CA ASN A 139 -17.74 3.45 8.53
C ASN A 139 -16.20 3.41 8.68
N ILE A 140 -15.54 2.51 7.96
CA ILE A 140 -14.09 2.36 7.84
C ILE A 140 -13.46 3.69 7.39
N ALA A 141 -14.11 4.42 6.49
CA ALA A 141 -13.68 5.74 6.06
C ALA A 141 -13.57 6.73 7.22
N ASP A 142 -14.52 6.71 8.17
CA ASP A 142 -14.50 7.57 9.35
C ASP A 142 -13.31 7.23 10.26
N VAL A 143 -13.03 5.94 10.45
CA VAL A 143 -11.86 5.49 11.22
C VAL A 143 -10.57 5.98 10.59
N LEU A 144 -10.42 5.80 9.26
CA LEU A 144 -9.26 6.29 8.52
C LEU A 144 -9.08 7.80 8.67
N TRP A 145 -10.16 8.56 8.48
CA TRP A 145 -10.12 10.01 8.59
C TRP A 145 -9.78 10.48 10.01
N GLN A 146 -10.32 9.81 11.02
CA GLN A 146 -10.03 10.11 12.42
C GLN A 146 -8.57 9.81 12.77
N VAL A 147 -8.04 8.67 12.33
CA VAL A 147 -6.60 8.34 12.47
C VAL A 147 -5.76 9.45 11.83
N TYR A 148 -6.05 9.81 10.58
CA TYR A 148 -5.29 10.84 9.86
C TYR A 148 -5.30 12.18 10.57
N ARG A 149 -6.45 12.59 11.13
CA ARG A 149 -6.62 13.84 11.85
C ARG A 149 -5.88 13.83 13.19
N GLU A 150 -6.04 12.79 13.98
CA GLU A 150 -5.52 12.73 15.35
C GLU A 150 -4.00 12.48 15.40
N THR A 151 -3.46 11.75 14.43
CA THR A 151 -2.01 11.50 14.32
C THR A 151 -1.28 12.55 13.50
N GLY A 152 -1.99 13.37 12.73
CA GLY A 152 -1.40 14.30 11.76
C GLY A 152 -0.69 13.59 10.60
N TYR A 153 -0.99 12.32 10.35
CA TYR A 153 -0.23 11.48 9.41
C TYR A 153 -0.26 12.01 7.97
N LEU A 154 -1.40 12.55 7.51
CA LEU A 154 -1.47 13.20 6.19
C LEU A 154 -0.47 14.35 6.08
N SER A 155 -0.33 15.17 7.11
CA SER A 155 0.63 16.29 7.14
C SER A 155 2.07 15.78 7.19
N PHE A 156 2.32 14.75 8.00
CA PHE A 156 3.63 14.10 8.09
C PHE A 156 4.10 13.59 6.73
N VAL A 157 3.29 12.76 6.05
CA VAL A 157 3.70 12.21 4.74
C VAL A 157 3.80 13.28 3.66
N SER A 158 3.01 14.36 3.77
CA SER A 158 3.07 15.50 2.84
C SER A 158 4.41 16.25 2.90
N ALA A 159 5.10 16.20 4.05
CA ALA A 159 6.39 16.85 4.25
C ALA A 159 7.59 15.97 3.84
N LEU A 160 7.36 14.69 3.52
CA LEU A 160 8.40 13.77 3.04
C LEU A 160 8.66 13.96 1.54
N PRO A 161 9.78 13.42 1.02
CA PRO A 161 9.98 13.30 -0.42
C PRO A 161 8.79 12.61 -1.10
N ASN A 162 8.33 13.21 -2.21
CA ASN A 162 7.12 12.84 -2.93
C ASN A 162 5.82 12.95 -2.11
N GLY A 163 5.77 13.85 -1.13
CA GLY A 163 4.66 13.94 -0.19
C GLY A 163 3.28 14.16 -0.83
N GLN A 164 3.22 14.83 -1.99
CA GLN A 164 1.97 14.96 -2.76
C GLN A 164 1.42 13.61 -3.24
N ALA A 165 2.30 12.73 -3.74
CA ALA A 165 1.91 11.38 -4.19
C ALA A 165 1.51 10.50 -3.00
N ARG A 166 2.29 10.55 -1.90
CA ARG A 166 1.98 9.81 -0.67
C ARG A 166 0.63 10.22 -0.09
N ARG A 167 0.37 11.53 -0.02
CA ARG A 167 -0.93 12.06 0.40
C ARG A 167 -2.06 11.59 -0.52
N ALA A 168 -1.85 11.63 -1.84
CA ALA A 168 -2.84 11.16 -2.80
C ALA A 168 -3.14 9.66 -2.64
N ASN A 169 -2.14 8.82 -2.33
CA ASN A 169 -2.33 7.41 -2.02
C ASN A 169 -3.23 7.23 -0.78
N LEU A 170 -2.98 7.96 0.31
CA LEU A 170 -3.79 7.88 1.52
C LEU A 170 -5.24 8.33 1.31
N LEU A 171 -5.46 9.38 0.53
CA LEU A 171 -6.80 9.84 0.16
C LEU A 171 -7.52 8.81 -0.73
N LYS A 172 -6.80 8.20 -1.68
CA LYS A 172 -7.33 7.11 -2.48
C LYS A 172 -7.75 5.92 -1.62
N LEU A 173 -7.00 5.57 -0.56
CA LEU A 173 -7.38 4.51 0.38
C LEU A 173 -8.71 4.82 1.07
N HIS A 174 -8.88 6.07 1.51
CA HIS A 174 -10.11 6.55 2.13
C HIS A 174 -11.29 6.49 1.15
N ASP A 175 -11.13 6.96 -0.08
CA ASP A 175 -12.19 6.90 -1.09
C ASP A 175 -12.57 5.46 -1.46
N ARG A 176 -11.59 4.55 -1.45
CA ARG A 176 -11.83 3.10 -1.64
C ARG A 176 -12.61 2.50 -0.47
N ALA A 177 -12.37 2.95 0.75
CA ALA A 177 -13.17 2.55 1.91
C ALA A 177 -14.64 3.00 1.77
N ILE A 178 -14.89 4.25 1.35
CA ILE A 178 -16.25 4.75 1.06
C ILE A 178 -16.93 3.88 -0.01
N GLN A 179 -16.24 3.60 -1.12
CA GLN A 179 -16.78 2.75 -2.19
C GLN A 179 -17.13 1.37 -1.67
N PHE A 180 -16.24 0.76 -0.88
CA PHE A 180 -16.45 -0.56 -0.31
C PHE A 180 -17.69 -0.61 0.59
N GLU A 181 -17.89 0.40 1.43
CA GLU A 181 -19.09 0.55 2.28
C GLU A 181 -20.37 0.69 1.45
N GLY A 182 -20.33 1.51 0.39
CA GLY A 182 -21.45 1.69 -0.53
C GLY A 182 -21.86 0.40 -1.25
N PHE A 183 -20.89 -0.42 -1.68
CA PHE A 183 -21.17 -1.73 -2.30
C PHE A 183 -21.64 -2.77 -1.28
N ALA A 184 -21.05 -2.78 -0.09
CA ALA A 184 -21.40 -3.71 0.98
C ALA A 184 -22.83 -3.49 1.49
N SER A 185 -23.36 -2.27 1.39
CA SER A 185 -24.76 -1.91 1.74
C SER A 185 -25.81 -2.82 1.07
N SER A 186 -25.49 -3.42 -0.08
CA SER A 186 -26.34 -4.37 -0.82
C SER A 186 -26.18 -5.84 -0.41
N ALA A 187 -25.08 -6.21 0.26
CA ALA A 187 -24.70 -7.60 0.58
C ALA A 187 -24.51 -7.88 2.09
N GLY A 188 -24.65 -6.86 2.95
CA GLY A 188 -24.61 -6.99 4.41
C GLY A 188 -24.11 -5.72 5.12
N ILE A 189 -23.80 -5.83 6.42
CA ILE A 189 -23.22 -4.72 7.19
C ILE A 189 -21.74 -4.55 6.77
N PRO A 190 -21.29 -3.34 6.36
CA PRO A 190 -19.87 -3.05 6.18
C PRO A 190 -19.12 -3.30 7.49
N SER A 191 -17.99 -4.01 7.44
CA SER A 191 -17.15 -4.23 8.61
C SER A 191 -15.68 -4.06 8.28
N LEU A 192 -14.93 -3.54 9.26
CA LEU A 192 -13.47 -3.44 9.16
C LEU A 192 -12.84 -4.79 8.82
N THR A 193 -13.30 -5.86 9.45
CA THR A 193 -12.84 -7.24 9.20
C THR A 193 -12.99 -7.62 7.72
N ARG A 194 -14.16 -7.40 7.11
CA ARG A 194 -14.39 -7.71 5.69
C ARG A 194 -13.54 -6.86 4.76
N PHE A 195 -13.28 -5.61 5.13
CA PHE A 195 -12.40 -4.76 4.33
C PHE A 195 -10.95 -5.24 4.40
N VAL A 196 -10.46 -5.60 5.59
CA VAL A 196 -9.14 -6.22 5.76
C VAL A 196 -9.03 -7.52 4.95
N GLU A 197 -10.01 -8.42 5.07
CA GLU A 197 -10.07 -9.67 4.28
C GLU A 197 -10.08 -9.41 2.77
N PHE A 198 -10.83 -8.39 2.32
CA PHE A 198 -10.87 -8.00 0.91
C PHE A 198 -9.50 -7.55 0.40
N ILE A 199 -8.80 -6.69 1.16
CA ILE A 199 -7.45 -6.25 0.81
C ILE A 199 -6.47 -7.43 0.83
N GLU A 200 -6.52 -8.29 1.85
CA GLU A 200 -5.65 -9.46 1.95
C GLU A 200 -5.86 -10.40 0.75
N LYS A 201 -7.11 -10.67 0.37
CA LYS A 201 -7.42 -11.49 -0.82
C LYS A 201 -6.92 -10.87 -2.13
N LEU A 202 -7.00 -9.54 -2.27
CA LEU A 202 -6.42 -8.85 -3.43
C LEU A 202 -4.89 -9.06 -3.48
N GLN A 203 -4.21 -8.91 -2.35
CA GLN A 203 -2.76 -9.10 -2.26
C GLN A 203 -2.35 -10.56 -2.54
N GLU A 204 -3.08 -11.54 -1.98
CA GLU A 204 -2.83 -12.98 -2.18
C GLU A 204 -2.99 -13.40 -3.65
N THR A 205 -3.96 -12.80 -4.36
CA THR A 205 -4.18 -13.05 -5.79
C THR A 205 -3.23 -12.28 -6.70
N GLY A 206 -2.26 -11.55 -6.13
CA GLY A 206 -1.30 -10.73 -6.87
C GLY A 206 -1.92 -9.52 -7.55
N GLN A 207 -3.15 -9.15 -7.16
CA GLN A 207 -3.81 -7.94 -7.62
C GLN A 207 -3.34 -6.75 -6.80
N ASP A 208 -3.31 -5.59 -7.45
CA ASP A 208 -2.88 -4.35 -6.83
C ASP A 208 -3.69 -3.19 -7.39
N TRP A 209 -3.67 -2.08 -6.68
CA TRP A 209 -4.24 -0.84 -7.18
C TRP A 209 -3.16 -0.04 -7.90
N ALA A 210 -3.56 0.73 -8.90
CA ALA A 210 -2.67 1.75 -9.43
C ALA A 210 -2.36 2.77 -8.31
N PRO A 211 -1.14 3.30 -8.20
CA PRO A 211 -0.86 4.49 -7.38
C PRO A 211 -1.81 5.66 -7.72
N ALA A 212 -2.01 6.57 -6.77
CA ALA A 212 -2.71 7.81 -7.05
C ALA A 212 -1.80 8.75 -7.85
N GLU A 213 -2.31 9.30 -8.96
CA GLU A 213 -1.59 10.34 -9.68
C GLU A 213 -1.76 11.68 -8.95
N PRO A 214 -0.68 12.38 -8.57
CA PRO A 214 -0.80 13.73 -8.04
C PRO A 214 -1.38 14.63 -9.14
N GLN A 215 -2.38 15.46 -8.80
CA GLN A 215 -3.01 16.40 -9.75
C GLN A 215 -2.00 17.29 -10.51
N ALA A 216 -0.81 17.52 -9.95
CA ALA A 216 0.27 18.31 -10.56
C ALA A 216 1.02 17.61 -11.72
N SER A 217 0.86 16.29 -11.93
CA SER A 217 1.55 15.57 -13.02
C SER A 217 0.92 15.76 -14.41
N ALA A 218 -0.14 16.55 -14.52
CA ALA A 218 -0.86 16.75 -15.79
C ALA A 218 -0.16 17.69 -16.78
N GLY A 219 0.90 18.40 -16.38
CA GLY A 219 1.49 19.48 -17.17
C GLY A 219 2.61 19.07 -18.12
N ASN A 220 3.79 18.75 -17.57
CA ASN A 220 5.03 18.52 -18.33
C ASN A 220 5.86 17.37 -17.73
N SER A 221 5.54 16.13 -18.08
CA SER A 221 6.22 14.94 -17.56
C SER A 221 6.36 13.84 -18.61
N VAL A 222 7.45 13.09 -18.55
CA VAL A 222 7.66 11.87 -19.34
C VAL A 222 6.61 10.84 -18.97
N ARG A 223 5.96 10.23 -19.97
CA ARG A 223 4.92 9.21 -19.72
C ARG A 223 5.49 7.81 -19.86
N ILE A 224 5.22 6.92 -18.90
CA ILE A 224 5.51 5.49 -19.02
C ILE A 224 4.19 4.75 -19.26
N LEU A 225 4.06 4.11 -20.43
CA LEU A 225 2.86 3.41 -20.86
C LEU A 225 3.17 1.98 -21.30
N SER A 226 2.16 1.11 -21.24
CA SER A 226 2.26 -0.17 -21.95
C SER A 226 2.02 0.05 -23.44
N VAL A 227 2.66 -0.76 -24.29
CA VAL A 227 2.40 -0.74 -25.76
C VAL A 227 0.91 -0.91 -26.09
N HIS A 228 0.17 -1.64 -25.25
CA HIS A 228 -1.28 -1.79 -25.40
C HIS A 228 -2.04 -0.49 -25.12
N LYS A 229 -1.65 0.26 -24.09
CA LYS A 229 -2.28 1.53 -23.71
C LYS A 229 -1.91 2.67 -24.66
N SER A 230 -0.85 2.55 -25.45
CA SER A 230 -0.46 3.60 -26.43
C SER A 230 -1.19 3.51 -27.77
N LYS A 231 -2.06 2.51 -27.98
CA LYS A 231 -2.82 2.38 -29.24
C LYS A 231 -3.67 3.61 -29.49
N GLY A 232 -3.52 4.21 -30.68
CA GLY A 232 -4.24 5.43 -31.06
C GLY A 232 -3.68 6.73 -30.48
N LEU A 233 -2.55 6.67 -29.78
CA LEU A 233 -1.81 7.84 -29.30
C LEU A 233 -0.56 8.05 -30.16
N GLU A 234 -0.17 9.31 -30.31
CA GLU A 234 1.06 9.72 -31.00
C GLU A 234 1.91 10.60 -30.09
N PHE A 235 3.22 10.43 -30.17
CA PHE A 235 4.19 11.17 -29.37
C PHE A 235 5.39 11.55 -30.26
N PRO A 236 5.92 12.78 -30.14
CA PRO A 236 7.10 13.20 -30.90
C PRO A 236 8.35 12.36 -30.62
N VAL A 237 8.54 11.92 -29.37
CA VAL A 237 9.69 11.12 -28.95
C VAL A 237 9.22 9.85 -28.24
N VAL A 238 9.62 8.69 -28.77
CA VAL A 238 9.23 7.37 -28.25
C VAL A 238 10.47 6.55 -27.92
N PHE A 239 10.60 6.15 -26.66
CA PHE A 239 11.55 5.14 -26.22
C PHE A 239 10.82 3.79 -26.07
N LEU A 240 11.42 2.72 -26.58
CA LEU A 240 10.93 1.36 -26.38
C LEU A 240 11.91 0.61 -25.48
N ALA A 241 11.46 0.22 -24.30
CA ALA A 241 12.30 -0.34 -23.24
C ALA A 241 12.05 -1.85 -23.03
N GLU A 242 12.99 -2.52 -22.35
CA GLU A 242 12.95 -3.97 -22.02
C GLU A 242 12.82 -4.88 -23.27
N LEU A 243 13.53 -4.54 -24.35
CA LEU A 243 13.51 -5.31 -25.61
C LEU A 243 14.17 -6.68 -25.50
N ASP A 244 15.05 -6.85 -24.52
CA ASP A 244 15.74 -8.10 -24.18
C ASP A 244 14.87 -9.04 -23.32
N SER A 245 13.69 -8.58 -22.87
CA SER A 245 12.82 -9.40 -22.04
C SER A 245 12.23 -10.59 -22.80
N SER A 246 12.38 -11.79 -22.25
CA SER A 246 11.79 -13.01 -22.81
C SER A 246 10.27 -12.91 -22.93
N PHE A 247 9.73 -13.49 -24.01
CA PHE A 247 8.28 -13.61 -24.16
C PHE A 247 7.70 -14.46 -23.03
N ASN A 248 6.59 -13.99 -22.44
CA ASN A 248 5.83 -14.81 -21.51
C ASN A 248 5.21 -15.98 -22.27
N LYS A 249 5.72 -17.19 -22.00
CA LYS A 249 5.31 -18.46 -22.59
C LYS A 249 4.78 -19.42 -21.52
N LYS A 250 4.27 -18.92 -20.38
CA LYS A 250 3.74 -19.80 -19.33
C LYS A 250 2.57 -20.64 -19.83
N ASP A 251 1.72 -20.05 -20.67
CA ASP A 251 0.50 -20.70 -21.15
C ASP A 251 0.80 -21.98 -21.95
N ILE A 252 1.90 -22.04 -22.71
CA ILE A 252 2.28 -23.23 -23.50
C ILE A 252 2.82 -24.40 -22.65
N HIS A 253 3.04 -24.18 -21.36
CA HIS A 253 3.56 -25.17 -20.41
C HIS A 253 2.51 -25.54 -19.34
N ALA A 254 1.27 -25.09 -19.49
CA ALA A 254 0.19 -25.46 -18.59
C ALA A 254 -0.27 -26.90 -18.85
N ASP A 255 -0.72 -27.59 -17.79
CA ASP A 255 -1.29 -28.95 -17.88
C ASP A 255 -2.51 -29.01 -18.81
N ILE A 256 -3.15 -27.85 -19.03
CA ILE A 256 -4.28 -27.67 -19.92
C ILE A 256 -3.96 -26.53 -20.88
N LEU A 257 -3.95 -26.83 -22.17
CA LEU A 257 -3.89 -25.87 -23.25
C LEU A 257 -5.29 -25.65 -23.82
N THR A 258 -5.65 -24.40 -24.04
CA THR A 258 -6.90 -24.04 -24.73
C THR A 258 -6.58 -23.54 -26.12
N ASP A 259 -7.23 -24.10 -27.12
CA ASP A 259 -7.09 -23.69 -28.52
C ASP A 259 -8.47 -23.37 -29.10
N THR A 260 -8.54 -22.36 -29.99
CA THR A 260 -9.84 -21.92 -30.53
C THR A 260 -10.43 -22.92 -31.51
N ASP A 261 -9.56 -23.66 -32.22
CA ASP A 261 -9.95 -24.67 -33.21
C ASP A 261 -9.97 -26.08 -32.60
N TYR A 262 -9.03 -26.38 -31.70
CA TYR A 262 -8.85 -27.72 -31.11
C TYR A 262 -9.40 -27.87 -29.68
N THR A 263 -10.03 -26.82 -29.14
CA THR A 263 -10.67 -26.75 -27.81
C THR A 263 -9.74 -26.93 -26.61
N LEU A 264 -9.45 -28.15 -26.17
CA LEU A 264 -8.69 -28.46 -24.96
C LEU A 264 -7.63 -29.54 -25.23
N GLY A 265 -6.37 -29.23 -24.99
CA GLY A 265 -5.25 -30.17 -24.97
C GLY A 265 -4.83 -30.43 -23.53
N LEU A 266 -4.88 -31.69 -23.10
CA LEU A 266 -4.44 -32.10 -21.76
C LEU A 266 -3.05 -32.74 -21.84
N GLN A 267 -2.16 -32.34 -20.94
CA GLN A 267 -0.89 -33.03 -20.78
C GLN A 267 -1.14 -34.36 -20.07
N VAL A 268 -1.01 -35.46 -20.82
CA VAL A 268 -1.07 -36.81 -20.24
C VAL A 268 0.29 -37.13 -19.63
N ILE A 269 0.32 -37.31 -18.31
CA ILE A 269 1.48 -37.75 -17.52
C ILE A 269 1.49 -39.28 -17.46
#